data_AF-A0A2N3C509-F1
#
_entry.id   AF-A0A2N3C509-F1
#
_cell.length_a   1.000
_cell.length_b   1.000
_cell.length_c   1.000
_cell.angle_alpha   90.00
_cell.angle_beta   90.00
_cell.angle_gamma   90.00
#
_symmetry.space_group_name_H-M   'P 1'
#
loop_
_entity.id
_entity.type
_entity.pdbx_description
1 polymer ?
#
loop_
_entity_poly.entity_id
_entity_poly.type
_entity_poly.pdbx_seq_one_letter_code
_entity_poly.pdbx_strand_id
1 'polypeptide(L)'
;MHAILTAAIVLCAALLGLVMGTAFAAAFLVPESSGLAGPAEALGYGLLVAAVFAVASGILVWRLDTRAMAKVFLVFLGVTGAMGGALYLRYDQLSTMRAAEAEPAGKAGLALTAPVGE
;
A
#
# COMPACT_ATOMS: atom_id res chain seq x y z
N MET A 1 -14.32 6.77 -29.33
CA MET A 1 -14.61 6.25 -27.97
C MET A 1 -13.50 5.37 -27.39
N HIS A 2 -12.80 4.53 -28.18
CA HIS A 2 -11.73 3.66 -27.65
C HIS A 2 -10.58 4.39 -26.96
N ALA A 3 -10.09 5.51 -27.51
CA ALA A 3 -8.95 6.24 -26.94
C ALA A 3 -9.19 6.76 -25.50
N ILE A 4 -10.42 7.21 -25.19
CA ILE A 4 -10.76 7.71 -23.86
C ILE A 4 -10.81 6.55 -22.85
N LEU A 5 -11.39 5.42 -23.24
CA LEU A 5 -11.46 4.24 -22.39
C LEU A 5 -10.06 3.66 -22.10
N THR A 6 -9.22 3.60 -23.13
CA THR A 6 -7.80 3.20 -23.01
C THR A 6 -7.04 4.11 -22.06
N ALA A 7 -7.17 5.44 -22.22
CA ALA A 7 -6.51 6.40 -21.34
C ALA A 7 -6.98 6.26 -19.89
N ALA A 8 -8.29 6.05 -19.67
CA ALA A 8 -8.84 5.84 -18.33
C ALA A 8 -8.31 4.55 -17.66
N ILE A 9 -8.19 3.46 -18.41
CA ILE A 9 -7.64 2.18 -17.93
C ILE A 9 -6.17 2.34 -17.54
N VAL A 10 -5.36 2.95 -18.41
CA VAL A 10 -3.93 3.17 -18.14
C VAL A 10 -3.72 4.08 -16.94
N LEU A 11 -4.52 5.15 -16.83
CA LEU A 11 -4.46 6.07 -15.70
C LEU A 11 -4.85 5.37 -14.38
N CYS A 12 -5.92 4.57 -14.37
CA CYS A 12 -6.30 3.82 -13.19
C CYS A 12 -5.23 2.79 -12.78
N ALA A 13 -4.65 2.08 -13.75
CA ALA A 13 -3.56 1.13 -13.48
C ALA A 13 -2.34 1.84 -12.89
N ALA A 14 -1.97 3.01 -13.42
CA ALA A 14 -0.86 3.82 -12.89
C ALA A 14 -1.13 4.29 -11.46
N LEU A 15 -2.34 4.79 -11.18
CA LEU A 15 -2.73 5.22 -9.83
C LEU A 15 -2.75 4.06 -8.83
N LEU A 16 -3.23 2.89 -9.25
CA LEU A 16 -3.19 1.68 -8.42
C LEU A 16 -1.75 1.23 -8.13
N GLY A 17 -0.90 1.21 -9.17
CA GLY A 17 0.53 0.91 -9.01
C GLY A 17 1.22 1.91 -8.08
N LEU A 18 0.85 3.19 -8.16
CA LEU A 18 1.38 4.24 -7.28
C LEU A 18 1.01 3.97 -5.82
N VAL A 19 -0.28 3.76 -5.54
CA VAL A 19 -0.77 3.56 -4.17
C VAL A 19 -0.23 2.25 -3.58
N MET A 20 -0.26 1.15 -4.34
CA MET A 20 0.27 -0.12 -3.90
C MET A 20 1.79 -0.07 -3.68
N GLY A 21 2.53 0.48 -4.65
CA GLY A 21 3.99 0.57 -4.55
C GLY A 21 4.45 1.48 -3.42
N THR A 22 3.77 2.62 -3.20
CA THR A 22 4.08 3.50 -2.06
C THR A 22 3.75 2.84 -0.73
N ALA A 23 2.58 2.23 -0.59
CA ALA A 23 2.18 1.55 0.66
C ALA A 23 3.10 0.37 0.99
N PHE A 24 3.46 -0.45 -0.01
CA PHE A 24 4.34 -1.59 0.19
C PHE A 24 5.77 -1.15 0.52
N ALA A 25 6.27 -0.11 -0.16
CA ALA A 25 7.59 0.44 0.14
C ALA A 25 7.67 1.06 1.53
N ALA A 26 6.65 1.82 1.92
CA ALA A 26 6.57 2.40 3.26
C ALA A 26 6.48 1.32 4.35
N ALA A 27 5.81 0.20 4.08
CA ALA A 27 5.62 -0.87 5.06
C ALA A 27 6.83 -1.83 5.19
N PHE A 28 7.57 -2.08 4.11
CA PHE A 28 8.59 -3.14 4.09
C PHE A 28 9.99 -2.72 3.65
N LEU A 29 10.14 -1.66 2.86
CA LEU A 29 11.45 -1.26 2.31
C LEU A 29 12.06 -0.05 3.04
N VAL A 30 11.24 0.88 3.49
CA VAL A 30 11.71 2.12 4.11
C VAL A 30 11.89 1.92 5.63
N PRO A 31 13.11 2.10 6.17
CA PRO A 31 13.35 2.03 7.61
C PRO A 31 12.60 3.12 8.38
N GLU A 32 12.02 2.79 9.54
CA GLU A 32 11.35 3.76 10.41
C GLU A 32 12.32 4.88 10.90
N SER A 33 13.64 4.63 10.88
CA SER A 33 14.68 5.60 11.25
C SER A 33 14.95 6.69 10.20
N SER A 34 14.37 6.60 9.00
CA SER A 34 14.68 7.49 7.87
C SER A 34 14.07 8.90 7.97
N GLY A 35 13.27 9.19 9.00
CA GLY A 35 12.71 10.53 9.23
C GLY A 35 11.95 11.07 8.00
N LEU A 36 12.22 12.33 7.61
CA LEU A 36 11.61 12.97 6.44
C LEU A 36 12.04 12.38 5.08
N ALA A 37 13.12 11.60 5.02
CA ALA A 37 13.56 10.94 3.79
C ALA A 37 12.70 9.70 3.45
N GLY A 38 12.13 9.06 4.47
CA GLY A 38 11.33 7.84 4.30
C GLY A 38 10.10 8.00 3.38
N PRO A 39 9.25 9.03 3.56
CA PRO A 39 8.11 9.26 2.67
C PRO A 39 8.53 9.53 1.21
N ALA A 40 9.67 10.19 1.00
CA ALA A 40 10.17 10.50 -0.34
C ALA A 40 10.67 9.22 -1.06
N GLU A 41 11.37 8.34 -0.34
CA GLU A 41 11.78 7.04 -0.87
C GLU A 41 10.58 6.15 -1.19
N ALA A 42 9.60 6.08 -0.29
CA ALA A 42 8.36 5.34 -0.52
C ALA A 42 7.63 5.84 -1.79
N LEU A 43 7.54 7.15 -1.97
CA LEU A 43 6.99 7.78 -3.19
C LEU A 43 7.76 7.39 -4.45
N GLY A 44 9.10 7.35 -4.38
CA GLY A 44 9.96 6.92 -5.47
C GLY A 44 9.68 5.48 -5.90
N TYR A 45 9.58 4.55 -4.95
CA TYR A 45 9.20 3.17 -5.23
C TYR A 45 7.77 3.05 -5.77
N GLY A 46 6.83 3.83 -5.25
CA GLY A 46 5.48 3.90 -5.79
C GLY A 46 5.45 4.36 -7.25
N LEU A 47 6.23 5.38 -7.61
CA LEU A 47 6.32 5.87 -8.99
C LEU A 47 6.92 4.82 -9.94
N LEU A 48 7.91 4.06 -9.49
CA LEU A 48 8.47 2.94 -10.28
C LEU A 48 7.40 1.88 -10.57
N VAL A 49 6.64 1.46 -9.54
CA VAL A 49 5.56 0.48 -9.71
C VAL A 49 4.43 1.03 -10.57
N ALA A 50 4.08 2.30 -10.40
CA ALA A 50 3.10 3.00 -11.24
C ALA A 50 3.51 2.98 -12.72
N ALA A 51 4.79 3.24 -13.02
CA ALA A 51 5.30 3.21 -14.38
C ALA A 51 5.20 1.80 -14.99
N VAL A 52 5.54 0.76 -14.22
CA VAL A 52 5.41 -0.64 -14.66
C VAL A 52 3.95 -0.99 -14.96
N PHE A 53 3.01 -0.59 -14.11
CA PHE A 53 1.58 -0.83 -14.32
C PHE A 53 1.02 -0.05 -15.52
N ALA A 54 1.47 1.19 -15.71
CA ALA A 54 1.09 1.99 -16.87
C ALA A 54 1.55 1.34 -18.18
N VAL A 55 2.81 0.90 -18.25
CA VAL A 55 3.38 0.22 -19.44
C VAL A 55 2.68 -1.12 -19.68
N ALA A 56 2.52 -1.94 -18.64
CA ALA A 56 1.86 -3.25 -18.75
C ALA A 56 0.42 -3.10 -19.26
N SER A 57 -0.35 -2.15 -18.70
CA SER A 57 -1.72 -1.89 -19.16
C SER A 57 -1.76 -1.34 -20.59
N GLY A 58 -0.83 -0.45 -20.97
CA GLY A 58 -0.74 0.07 -22.34
C GLY A 58 -0.49 -1.02 -23.37
N ILE A 59 0.44 -1.95 -23.09
CA ILE A 59 0.72 -3.12 -23.94
C ILE A 59 -0.51 -4.01 -24.03
N LEU A 60 -1.17 -4.24 -22.90
CA LEU A 60 -2.34 -5.10 -22.81
C LEU A 60 -3.49 -4.53 -23.67
N VAL A 61 -3.73 -3.22 -23.59
CA VAL A 61 -4.76 -2.53 -24.40
C VAL A 61 -4.44 -2.58 -25.89
N TRP A 62 -3.16 -2.54 -26.26
CA TRP A 62 -2.73 -2.68 -27.66
C TRP A 62 -3.00 -4.07 -28.26
N ARG A 63 -3.07 -5.11 -27.43
CA ARG A 63 -3.16 -6.51 -27.88
C ARG A 63 -4.56 -7.12 -27.75
N LEU A 64 -5.43 -6.58 -26.90
CA LEU A 64 -6.71 -7.22 -26.56
C LEU A 64 -7.93 -6.44 -27.07
N ASP A 65 -8.92 -7.20 -27.53
CA ASP A 65 -10.25 -6.71 -27.86
C ASP A 65 -10.93 -6.11 -26.61
N THR A 66 -11.64 -4.98 -26.78
CA THR A 66 -12.19 -4.14 -25.69
C THR A 66 -13.01 -4.91 -24.65
N ARG A 67 -13.69 -5.98 -25.06
CA ARG A 67 -14.48 -6.84 -24.15
C ARG A 67 -13.61 -7.76 -23.28
N ALA A 68 -12.49 -8.24 -23.81
CA ALA A 68 -11.51 -9.02 -23.05
C ALA A 68 -10.71 -8.12 -22.10
N MET A 69 -10.35 -6.92 -22.57
CA MET A 69 -9.77 -5.84 -21.78
C MET A 69 -10.54 -5.55 -20.48
N ALA A 70 -11.86 -5.37 -20.57
CA ALA A 70 -12.68 -5.08 -19.40
C ALA A 70 -12.67 -6.21 -18.35
N LYS A 71 -12.69 -7.48 -18.80
CA LYS A 71 -12.63 -8.64 -17.89
C LYS A 71 -11.28 -8.76 -17.22
N VAL A 72 -10.19 -8.61 -17.98
CA VAL A 72 -8.83 -8.67 -17.41
C VAL A 72 -8.60 -7.51 -16.45
N PHE A 73 -9.10 -6.31 -16.77
CA PHE A 73 -9.03 -5.16 -15.89
C PHE A 73 -9.82 -5.37 -14.58
N LEU A 74 -11.03 -5.94 -14.63
CA LEU A 74 -11.80 -6.27 -13.44
C LEU A 74 -11.12 -7.33 -12.57
N VAL A 75 -10.54 -8.37 -13.18
CA VAL A 75 -9.76 -9.38 -12.45
C VAL A 75 -8.55 -8.74 -11.79
N PHE A 76 -7.84 -7.88 -12.51
CA PHE A 76 -6.68 -7.16 -12.01
C PHE A 76 -7.05 -6.23 -10.83
N LEU A 77 -8.15 -5.49 -10.96
CA LEU A 77 -8.70 -4.65 -9.89
C LEU A 77 -9.06 -5.49 -8.66
N GLY A 78 -9.70 -6.65 -8.88
CA GLY A 78 -10.09 -7.58 -7.82
C GLY A 78 -8.89 -8.17 -7.08
N VAL A 79 -7.86 -8.63 -7.81
CA VAL A 79 -6.61 -9.15 -7.22
C VAL A 79 -5.89 -8.06 -6.45
N THR A 80 -5.79 -6.86 -7.01
CA THR A 80 -5.14 -5.72 -6.35
C THR A 80 -5.90 -5.31 -5.09
N GLY A 81 -7.23 -5.25 -5.16
CA GLY A 81 -8.09 -4.96 -4.01
C GLY A 81 -8.00 -6.03 -2.92
N ALA A 82 -7.97 -7.31 -3.29
CA ALA A 82 -7.79 -8.42 -2.35
C ALA A 82 -6.42 -8.37 -1.66
N MET A 83 -5.36 -8.06 -2.41
CA MET A 83 -4.01 -7.93 -1.86
C MET A 83 -3.89 -6.72 -0.91
N GLY A 84 -4.50 -5.58 -1.27
CA GLY A 84 -4.62 -4.43 -0.38
C GLY A 84 -5.41 -4.72 0.89
N GLY A 85 -6.53 -5.45 0.78
CA GLY A 85 -7.31 -5.89 1.93
C GLY A 85 -6.53 -6.82 2.86
N ALA A 86 -5.77 -7.77 2.29
CA ALA A 86 -4.91 -8.66 3.07
C ALA A 86 -3.79 -7.90 3.80
N LEU A 87 -3.19 -6.91 3.14
CA LEU A 87 -2.20 -6.01 3.77
C LEU A 87 -2.80 -5.17 4.89
N TYR A 88 -4.02 -4.65 4.69
CA TYR A 88 -4.73 -3.89 5.73
C TYR A 88 -5.01 -4.74 6.97
N LEU A 89 -5.51 -5.98 6.79
CA LEU A 89 -5.74 -6.92 7.90
C LEU A 89 -4.43 -7.28 8.63
N ARG A 90 -3.33 -7.48 7.89
CA ARG A 90 -2.00 -7.70 8.46
C ARG A 90 -1.52 -6.50 9.27
N TYR A 91 -1.76 -5.29 8.79
CA TYR A 91 -1.39 -4.06 9.48
C TYR A 91 -2.19 -3.88 10.78
N ASP A 92 -3.49 -4.17 10.75
CA ASP A 92 -4.37 -4.12 11.93
C ASP A 92 -3.98 -5.15 13.00
N GLN A 93 -3.56 -6.34 12.60
CA GLN A 93 -3.01 -7.34 13.52
C GLN A 93 -1.68 -6.89 14.16
N LEU A 94 -0.80 -6.24 13.40
CA LEU A 94 0.47 -5.74 13.92
C LEU A 94 0.28 -4.53 14.84
N SER A 95 -0.66 -3.64 14.54
CA SER A 95 -0.96 -2.48 15.37
C SER A 95 -1.59 -2.88 16.70
N THR A 96 -2.48 -3.87 16.71
CA THR A 96 -3.09 -4.40 17.93
C THR A 96 -2.09 -5.14 18.81
N MET A 97 -1.15 -5.90 18.23
CA MET A 97 -0.05 -6.51 18.99
C MET A 97 0.90 -5.47 19.61
N ARG A 98 1.29 -4.42 18.86
CA ARG A 98 2.10 -3.31 19.40
C ARG A 98 1.37 -2.54 20.51
N ALA A 99 0.06 -2.37 20.39
CA ALA A 99 -0.75 -1.74 21.44
C ALA A 99 -0.82 -2.61 22.71
N ALA A 100 -0.91 -3.94 22.55
CA ALA A 100 -0.88 -4.89 23.66
C ALA A 100 0.48 -4.96 24.37
N GLU A 101 1.60 -4.75 23.67
CA GLU A 101 2.95 -4.67 24.25
C GLU A 101 3.25 -3.33 24.93
N ALA A 102 2.58 -2.24 24.56
CA ALA A 102 2.73 -0.94 25.21
C ALA A 102 2.04 -0.86 26.59
N GLU A 103 0.98 -1.64 26.81
CA GLU A 103 0.23 -1.68 28.07
C GLU A 103 1.01 -2.22 29.29
N PRO A 104 1.84 -3.29 29.20
CA PRO A 104 2.65 -3.75 30.33
C PRO A 104 3.77 -2.77 30.71
N ALA A 105 4.31 -1.99 29.77
CA ALA A 105 5.31 -0.96 30.06
C ALA A 105 4.71 0.25 30.79
N GLY A 106 3.48 0.65 30.44
CA GLY A 106 2.75 1.72 31.13
C GLY A 106 2.39 1.36 32.58
N LYS A 107 1.99 0.11 32.84
CA LYS A 107 1.69 -0.38 34.20
C LYS A 107 2.95 -0.56 35.06
N ALA A 108 4.09 -0.96 34.47
CA ALA A 108 5.37 -1.02 35.17
C ALA A 108 5.94 0.37 35.50
N GLY A 109 5.77 1.35 34.61
CA GLY A 109 6.15 2.75 34.86
C GLY A 109 5.32 3.43 35.95
N LEU A 110 4.01 3.14 36.00
CA LEU A 110 3.11 3.69 37.03
C LEU A 110 3.38 3.11 38.45
N ALA A 111 3.88 1.87 38.52
CA ALA A 111 4.26 1.23 39.78
C ALA A 111 5.54 1.81 40.40
N LEU A 112 6.42 2.41 39.61
CA LEU A 112 7.66 3.06 40.07
C LEU A 112 7.44 4.51 40.54
N THR A 113 6.27 5.09 40.29
CA THR A 113 5.90 6.46 40.70
C THR A 113 4.90 6.51 41.85
N ALA A 114 4.50 5.36 42.41
CA ALA A 114 3.69 5.36 43.62
C ALA A 114 4.55 5.86 44.81
N PRO A 115 4.17 6.95 45.50
CA PRO A 115 4.93 7.42 46.64
C PRO A 115 4.92 6.33 47.71
N VAL A 116 6.12 5.91 48.14
CA VAL A 116 6.32 5.13 49.36
C VAL A 116 5.79 6.00 50.49
N GLY A 117 4.61 5.64 51.01
CA GLY A 117 3.99 6.35 52.12
C GLY A 117 4.87 6.27 53.36
N GLU A 118 5.24 7.43 53.88
CA GLU A 118 5.67 7.63 55.27
C GLU A 118 4.46 7.80 56.19
#